data_AF-A0A3D6A3Q0-F1
#
_entry.id   AF-A0A3D6A3Q0-F1
#
_cell.length_a   1.000
_cell.length_b   1.000
_cell.length_c   1.000
_cell.angle_alpha   90.00
_cell.angle_beta   90.00
_cell.angle_gamma   90.00
#
_symmetry.space_group_name_H-M   'P 1'
#
loop_
_entity.id
_entity.type
_entity.pdbx_description
1 polymer ?
#
loop_
_entity_poly.entity_id
_entity_poly.type
_entity_poly.pdbx_seq_one_letter_code
_entity_poly.pdbx_strand_id
1 'polypeptide(L)'
;MAGIQNYFENFTSREGAGVSLQEESLVLEDWGQEGYGAIGLYEFFYMENGMQVRHPARFSFMVKSDPTQKIQHHHSSLIPDS
;
A
#
# COMPACT_ATOMS: atom_id res chain seq x y z
N MET A 1 6.61 -13.84 12.80
CA MET A 1 6.03 -12.62 12.19
C MET A 1 7.08 -11.84 11.39
N ALA A 2 7.87 -12.52 10.54
CA ALA A 2 8.98 -11.86 9.81
C ALA A 2 8.66 -11.59 8.32
N GLY A 3 7.49 -11.99 7.82
CA GLY A 3 7.18 -11.95 6.38
C GLY A 3 6.96 -10.52 5.85
N ILE A 4 5.94 -9.83 6.36
CA ILE A 4 5.54 -8.52 5.82
C ILE A 4 6.53 -7.40 6.14
N GLN A 5 7.14 -7.42 7.33
CA GLN A 5 8.16 -6.43 7.71
C GLN A 5 9.38 -6.55 6.80
N ASN A 6 9.93 -7.75 6.65
CA ASN A 6 11.09 -7.99 5.80
C ASN A 6 10.80 -7.65 4.33
N TYR A 7 9.56 -7.88 3.85
CA TYR A 7 9.16 -7.43 2.50
C TYR A 7 9.33 -5.91 2.35
N PHE A 8 8.79 -5.12 3.29
CA PHE A 8 8.89 -3.66 3.21
C PHE A 8 10.30 -3.14 3.48
N GLU A 9 11.08 -3.76 4.37
CA GLU A 9 12.49 -3.43 4.58
C GLU A 9 13.31 -3.63 3.30
N ASN A 10 13.14 -4.78 2.62
CA ASN A 10 13.84 -5.05 1.35
C ASN A 10 13.33 -4.18 0.20
N PHE A 11 12.06 -3.81 0.17
CA PHE A 11 11.52 -2.89 -0.83
C PHE A 11 12.07 -1.48 -0.62
N THR A 12 11.97 -0.96 0.60
CA THR A 12 12.37 0.42 0.94
C THR A 12 13.89 0.62 0.91
N SER A 13 14.69 -0.45 0.97
CA SER A 13 16.14 -0.38 0.78
C SER A 13 16.56 -0.20 -0.69
N ARG A 14 15.65 -0.32 -1.67
CA ARG A 14 15.97 -0.10 -3.08
C ARG A 14 16.16 1.38 -3.36
N GLU A 15 17.08 1.71 -4.28
CA GLU A 15 17.31 3.09 -4.69
C GLU A 15 16.02 3.69 -5.28
N GLY A 16 15.68 4.92 -4.88
CA GLY A 16 14.49 5.62 -5.35
C GLY A 16 13.17 4.94 -5.00
N ALA A 17 13.15 4.00 -4.05
CA ALA A 17 11.94 3.29 -3.64
C ALA A 17 10.87 4.26 -3.10
N GLY A 18 9.63 4.04 -3.51
CA GLY A 18 8.49 4.81 -3.02
C GLY A 18 7.16 4.23 -3.45
N VAL A 19 6.09 4.83 -2.92
CA VAL A 19 4.71 4.47 -3.26
C VAL A 19 3.95 5.74 -3.59
N SER A 20 3.29 5.78 -4.74
CA SER A 20 2.37 6.85 -5.11
C SER A 20 0.93 6.35 -5.06
N LEU A 21 0.07 7.12 -4.40
CA LEU A 21 -1.37 6.88 -4.38
C LEU A 21 -2.01 7.50 -5.62
N GLN A 22 -2.93 6.79 -6.27
CA GLN A 22 -3.81 7.40 -7.25
C GLN A 22 -5.04 7.95 -6.53
N GLU A 23 -4.98 9.23 -6.15
CA GLU A 23 -5.97 9.85 -5.27
C GLU A 23 -7.40 9.76 -5.82
N GLU A 24 -7.58 9.84 -7.13
CA GLU A 24 -8.90 9.77 -7.78
C GLU A 24 -9.53 8.38 -7.68
N SER A 25 -8.75 7.35 -7.37
CA SER A 25 -9.22 5.97 -7.17
C SER A 25 -9.58 5.67 -5.70
N LEU A 26 -9.26 6.58 -4.78
CA LEU A 26 -9.45 6.35 -3.36
C LEU A 26 -10.93 6.37 -3.00
N VAL A 27 -11.39 5.28 -2.40
CA VAL A 27 -12.72 5.17 -1.79
C VAL A 27 -12.54 4.90 -0.30
N LEU A 28 -13.21 5.72 0.52
CA LEU A 28 -13.27 5.56 1.97
C LEU A 28 -14.66 5.11 2.37
N GLU A 29 -14.72 4.10 3.23
CA GLU A 29 -15.94 3.62 3.87
C GLU A 29 -15.86 3.93 5.36
N ASP A 30 -16.68 4.86 5.84
CA ASP A 30 -16.68 5.30 7.24
C ASP A 30 -17.55 4.39 8.10
N TRP A 31 -17.00 3.86 9.20
CA TRP A 31 -17.70 3.06 10.20
C TRP A 31 -17.78 3.78 11.56
N GLY A 32 -17.57 5.10 11.58
CA GLY A 32 -17.67 5.95 12.75
C GLY A 32 -16.54 5.69 13.76
N GLN A 33 -16.91 5.48 15.02
CA GLN A 33 -15.91 5.32 16.10
C GLN A 33 -15.13 4.00 16.01
N GLU A 34 -15.60 3.05 15.22
CA GLU A 34 -14.91 1.77 15.04
C GLU A 34 -13.70 1.91 14.11
N GLY A 35 -13.77 2.77 13.11
CA GLY A 35 -12.74 2.92 12.10
C GLY A 35 -13.27 3.25 10.70
N TYR A 36 -12.46 2.95 9.69
CA TYR A 36 -12.82 3.11 8.29
C TYR A 36 -12.14 2.06 7.40
N GLY A 37 -12.78 1.73 6.28
CA GLY A 37 -12.19 1.03 5.16
C GLY A 37 -11.57 2.02 4.16
N ALA A 38 -10.44 1.66 3.57
CA ALA A 38 -9.86 2.41 2.45
C ALA A 38 -9.47 1.46 1.33
N ILE A 39 -9.97 1.69 0.12
CA ILE A 39 -9.62 0.93 -1.07
C ILE A 39 -9.19 1.86 -2.19
N GLY A 40 -8.36 1.36 -3.10
CA GLY A 40 -7.94 2.15 -4.25
C GLY A 40 -6.76 1.52 -4.97
N LEU A 41 -6.09 2.36 -5.75
CA LEU A 41 -4.89 2.02 -6.50
C LEU A 41 -3.70 2.79 -5.97
N TYR A 42 -2.59 2.08 -5.86
CA TYR A 42 -1.28 2.68 -5.63
C TYR A 42 -0.26 2.07 -6.60
N GLU A 43 0.89 2.68 -6.70
CA GLU A 43 1.97 2.20 -7.53
C GLU A 43 3.25 2.18 -6.70
N PHE A 44 3.86 1.00 -6.60
CA PHE A 44 5.20 0.86 -6.05
C PHE A 44 6.20 1.20 -7.15
N PHE A 45 7.22 1.97 -6.81
CA PHE A 45 8.29 2.28 -7.75
C PHE A 45 9.65 2.21 -7.08
N TYR A 46 10.68 1.95 -7.87
CA TYR A 46 12.09 1.95 -7.46
C TYR A 46 12.98 2.05 -8.71
N MET A 47 14.27 2.32 -8.51
CA MET A 47 15.27 2.35 -9.57
C MET A 47 15.87 0.95 -9.78
N GLU A 48 15.95 0.51 -11.03
CA GLU A 48 16.58 -0.73 -11.46
C GLU A 48 17.40 -0.46 -12.72
N ASN A 49 18.70 -0.73 -12.68
CA ASN A 49 19.62 -0.50 -13.81
C ASN A 49 19.55 0.93 -14.39
N GLY A 50 19.38 1.94 -13.52
CA GLY A 50 19.28 3.35 -13.90
C GLY A 50 17.92 3.76 -14.49
N MET A 51 16.93 2.87 -14.51
CA MET A 51 15.57 3.16 -14.95
C MET A 51 14.58 3.07 -13.79
N GLN A 52 13.56 3.93 -13.78
CA GLN A 52 12.48 3.80 -12.80
C GLN A 52 11.50 2.71 -13.23
N VAL A 53 11.36 1.68 -12.42
CA VAL A 53 10.37 0.61 -12.60
C VAL A 53 9.14 0.91 -11.73
N ARG A 54 7.96 0.62 -12.27
CA ARG A 54 6.66 0.91 -11.67
C ARG A 54 5.80 -0.35 -11.66
N HIS A 55 5.14 -0.60 -10.53
CA HIS A 55 4.32 -1.77 -10.26
C HIS A 55 2.95 -1.33 -9.73
N PRO A 56 1.96 -1.12 -10.62
CA PRO A 56 0.63 -0.72 -10.22
C PRO A 56 -0.08 -1.86 -9.48
N ALA A 57 -0.82 -1.51 -8.43
CA ALA A 57 -1.47 -2.47 -7.56
C ALA A 57 -2.77 -1.94 -6.96
N ARG A 58 -3.67 -2.85 -6.64
CA ARG A 58 -4.89 -2.58 -5.87
C ARG A 58 -4.57 -2.77 -4.39
N PHE A 59 -5.16 -1.93 -3.55
CA PHE A 59 -5.09 -2.11 -2.10
C PHE A 59 -6.46 -2.09 -1.44
N SER A 60 -6.54 -2.74 -0.28
CA SER A 60 -7.57 -2.50 0.72
C SER A 60 -6.96 -2.44 2.12
N PHE A 61 -7.40 -1.48 2.93
CA PHE A 61 -7.07 -1.33 4.34
C PHE A 61 -8.35 -1.35 5.16
N MET A 62 -8.27 -1.98 6.33
CA MET A 62 -9.21 -1.76 7.43
C MET A 62 -8.45 -1.07 8.56
N VAL A 63 -8.89 0.13 8.92
CA VAL A 63 -8.21 0.98 9.90
C VAL A 63 -9.11 1.19 11.10
N LYS A 64 -8.63 0.93 12.32
CA LYS A 64 -9.34 1.27 13.56
C LYS A 64 -9.03 2.70 13.97
N SER A 65 -10.00 3.33 14.62
CA SER A 65 -9.82 4.65 15.27
C SER A 65 -8.95 4.58 16.55
N ASP A 66 -8.47 3.39 16.92
CA ASP A 66 -7.57 3.16 18.06
C ASP A 66 -6.16 3.73 17.78
N PRO A 67 -5.60 4.56 18.68
CA PRO A 67 -4.29 5.18 18.49
C PRO A 67 -3.10 4.19 18.52
N THR A 68 -3.28 3.00 19.09
CA THR A 68 -2.23 2.00 19.30
C THR A 68 -2.12 0.98 18.16
N GLN A 69 -3.22 0.68 17.47
CA GLN A 69 -3.27 -0.31 16.37
C GLN A 69 -4.13 0.17 15.22
N LYS A 70 -3.55 1.03 14.38
CA LYS A 70 -4.27 1.70 13.31
C LYS A 70 -4.69 0.73 12.21
N ILE A 71 -3.78 -0.06 11.64
CA ILE A 71 -4.11 -0.97 10.52
C ILE A 71 -4.43 -2.37 11.06
N GLN A 72 -5.66 -2.84 10.86
CA GLN A 72 -6.10 -4.18 11.26
C GLN A 72 -5.91 -5.21 10.14
N HIS A 73 -6.10 -4.77 8.90
CA HIS A 73 -5.96 -5.62 7.73
C HIS A 73 -5.43 -4.80 6.56
N HIS A 74 -4.56 -5.41 5.77
CA HIS A 74 -4.05 -4.89 4.51
C HIS A 74 -4.04 -6.02 3.49
N HIS A 75 -4.68 -5.81 2.35
CA HIS A 75 -4.56 -6.68 1.19
C HIS A 75 -4.02 -5.88 0.02
N SER A 76 -3.10 -6.47 -0.73
CA SER A 76 -2.47 -5.87 -1.90
C SER A 76 -2.41 -6.90 -3.02
N SER A 77 -2.72 -6.48 -4.24
CA SER A 77 -2.56 -7.31 -5.44
C SER A 77 -2.03 -6.47 -6.59
N LEU A 78 -0.96 -6.95 -7.25
CA LEU A 78 -0.48 -6.36 -8.49
C LEU A 78 -1.58 -6.37 -9.55
N ILE A 79 -1.65 -5.31 -10.34
CA ILE A 79 -2.45 -5.31 -11.57
C ILE A 79 -1.65 -6.12 -12.60
N PRO A 80 -2.22 -7.20 -13.19
CA PRO A 80 -1.52 -7.97 -14.21
C PRO A 80 -1.17 -7.09 -15.40
N ASP A 81 0.02 -7.31 -15.94
CA ASP A 81 0.37 -6.82 -17.27
C ASP A 81 -0.58 -7.47 -18.29
N SER A 82 -1.02 -6.68 -19.27
CA SER A 82 -1.95 -7.12 -20.33
C SER A 82 -1.31 -8.08 -21.31
#